data_AF-H6L9Y5-F1
#
_entry.id   AF-H6L9Y5-F1
#
_cell.length_a   1.000
_cell.length_b   1.000
_cell.length_c   1.000
_cell.angle_alpha   90.00
_cell.angle_beta   90.00
_cell.angle_gamma   90.00
#
_symmetry.space_group_name_H-M   'P 1'
#
loop_
_entity.id
_entity.type
_entity.pdbx_description
1 polymer ?
#
loop_
_entity_poly.entity_id
_entity_poly.type
_entity_poly.pdbx_seq_one_letter_code
_entity_poly.pdbx_strand_id
1 'polypeptide(L)'
;MNGLTEKEFNRRLVMYLDGALAPEESRNFLDAIMESPEQLAKLEQEKSFREFLRKKVGRRNVSSALVQSIKTKISDPSTSSY
;
A
#
# COMPACT_ATOMS: atom_id res chain seq x y z
N MET A 1 -17.19 -0.49 -21.73
CA MET A 1 -16.52 -0.29 -20.43
C MET A 1 -15.77 1.03 -20.50
N ASN A 2 -16.10 1.99 -19.66
CA ASN A 2 -15.37 3.26 -19.58
C ASN A 2 -14.13 3.02 -18.70
N GLY A 3 -12.98 2.76 -19.33
CA GLY A 3 -11.72 2.64 -18.61
C GLY A 3 -11.39 3.92 -17.84
N LEU A 4 -10.61 3.79 -16.77
CA LEU A 4 -10.12 4.93 -16.00
C LEU A 4 -9.37 5.89 -16.95
N THR A 5 -9.71 7.17 -16.91
CA THR A 5 -8.90 8.19 -17.59
C THR A 5 -7.50 8.21 -16.98
N GLU A 6 -6.49 8.60 -17.76
CA GLU A 6 -5.10 8.62 -17.29
C GLU A 6 -4.92 9.49 -16.03
N LYS A 7 -5.60 10.64 -15.97
CA LYS A 7 -5.56 11.52 -14.80
C LYS A 7 -6.14 10.85 -13.56
N GLU A 8 -7.28 10.16 -13.71
CA GLU A 8 -7.92 9.47 -12.60
C GLU A 8 -7.11 8.24 -12.16
N PHE A 9 -6.54 7.50 -13.11
CA PHE A 9 -5.62 6.41 -12.83
C PHE A 9 -4.43 6.90 -12.00
N ASN A 10 -3.72 7.94 -12.45
CA ASN A 10 -2.55 8.45 -11.74
C ASN A 10 -2.88 8.94 -10.32
N ARG A 11 -4.03 9.61 -10.15
CA ARG A 11 -4.51 10.04 -8.83
C ARG A 11 -4.79 8.85 -7.91
N ARG A 12 -5.57 7.87 -8.38
CA ARG A 12 -5.94 6.69 -7.59
C ARG A 12 -4.75 5.78 -7.32
N LEU A 13 -3.80 5.68 -8.24
CA LEU A 13 -2.54 4.95 -8.07
C LEU A 13 -1.78 5.46 -6.85
N VAL A 14 -1.59 6.78 -6.75
CA VAL A 14 -0.91 7.39 -5.60
C VAL A 14 -1.67 7.12 -4.32
N MET A 15 -2.99 7.39 -4.31
CA MET A 15 -3.83 7.16 -3.13
C MET A 15 -3.82 5.70 -2.68
N TYR A 16 -3.88 4.76 -3.62
CA TYR A 16 -3.83 3.33 -3.36
C TYR A 16 -2.50 2.94 -2.69
N LEU A 17 -1.37 3.40 -3.25
CA LEU A 17 -0.04 3.06 -2.73
C LEU A 17 0.30 3.75 -1.40
N ASP A 18 -0.38 4.84 -1.08
CA ASP A 18 -0.30 5.52 0.22
C ASP A 18 -1.30 4.98 1.26
N GLY A 19 -2.18 4.04 0.86
CA GLY A 19 -3.24 3.53 1.72
C GLY A 19 -4.34 4.55 2.05
N ALA A 20 -4.51 5.55 1.19
CA ALA A 20 -5.47 6.65 1.34
C ALA A 20 -6.84 6.37 0.70
N LEU A 21 -7.02 5.20 0.09
CA LEU A 21 -8.32 4.75 -0.42
C LEU A 21 -9.06 3.92 0.64
N ALA A 22 -10.40 4.02 0.65
CA ALA A 22 -11.21 3.10 1.43
C ALA A 22 -11.04 1.65 0.91
N PRO A 23 -11.35 0.63 1.74
CA PRO A 23 -11.19 -0.78 1.33
C PRO A 23 -11.95 -1.14 0.05
N GLU A 24 -13.17 -0.63 -0.11
CA GLU A 24 -13.99 -0.83 -1.30
C GLU A 24 -13.40 -0.13 -2.53
N GLU A 25 -12.97 1.12 -2.39
CA GLU A 25 -12.34 1.90 -3.46
C GLU A 25 -11.02 1.27 -3.93
N SER A 26 -10.27 0.68 -3.01
CA SER A 26 -9.04 -0.06 -3.31
C SER A 26 -9.31 -1.28 -4.17
N ARG A 27 -10.34 -2.06 -3.83
CA ARG A 27 -10.77 -3.23 -4.62
C ARG A 27 -11.24 -2.80 -6.00
N ASN A 28 -12.14 -1.83 -6.06
CA ASN A 28 -12.65 -1.30 -7.32
C ASN A 28 -11.53 -0.74 -8.22
N PHE A 29 -10.52 -0.09 -7.63
CA PHE A 29 -9.34 0.37 -8.37
C PHE A 29 -8.53 -0.81 -8.91
N LEU A 30 -8.26 -1.83 -8.09
CA LEU A 30 -7.53 -3.03 -8.52
C LEU A 30 -8.26 -3.78 -9.64
N ASP A 31 -9.56 -4.00 -9.50
CA ASP A 31 -10.37 -4.69 -10.51
C ASP A 31 -10.30 -3.94 -11.85
N ALA A 32 -10.43 -2.60 -11.82
CA ALA A 32 -10.36 -1.77 -13.02
C ALA A 32 -8.99 -1.80 -13.72
N ILE A 33 -7.88 -1.83 -12.99
CA ILE A 33 -6.53 -1.86 -13.59
C ILE A 33 -6.13 -3.26 -14.04
N MET A 34 -6.69 -4.32 -13.45
CA MET A 34 -6.41 -5.70 -13.86
C MET A 34 -6.93 -5.99 -15.27
N GLU A 35 -7.96 -5.28 -15.71
CA GLU A 35 -8.47 -5.32 -17.08
C GLU A 35 -7.54 -4.62 -18.10
N SER A 36 -6.52 -3.87 -17.62
CA SER A 36 -5.58 -3.12 -18.47
C SER A 36 -4.12 -3.50 -18.16
N PRO A 37 -3.48 -4.32 -19.01
CA PRO A 37 -2.07 -4.71 -18.83
C PRO A 37 -1.10 -3.52 -18.71
N GLU A 38 -1.40 -2.42 -19.41
CA GLU A 38 -0.60 -1.19 -19.35
C GLU A 38 -0.67 -0.52 -17.98
N GLN A 39 -1.89 -0.38 -17.43
CA GLN A 39 -2.10 0.23 -16.11
C GLN A 39 -1.53 -0.65 -15.00
N LEU A 40 -1.64 -1.97 -15.15
CA LEU A 40 -1.00 -2.92 -14.24
C LEU A 40 0.53 -2.79 -14.26
N ALA A 41 1.14 -2.68 -15.45
CA ALA A 41 2.58 -2.46 -15.57
C ALA A 41 3.03 -1.15 -14.90
N LYS A 42 2.26 -0.07 -15.07
CA LYS A 42 2.50 1.22 -14.40
C LYS A 42 2.40 1.11 -12.87
N LEU A 43 1.44 0.36 -12.35
CA LEU A 43 1.34 0.08 -10.90
C LEU A 43 2.59 -0.63 -10.38
N GLU A 44 3.01 -1.71 -11.05
CA GLU A 44 4.18 -2.48 -10.63
C GLU A 44 5.47 -1.66 -10.72
N GLN A 45 5.61 -0.84 -11.75
CA GLN A 45 6.72 0.10 -11.88
C GLN A 45 6.78 1.07 -10.69
N GLU A 46 5.66 1.72 -10.35
CA GLU A 46 5.60 2.67 -9.24
C GLU A 46 5.86 1.99 -7.88
N LYS A 47 5.34 0.77 -7.67
CA LYS A 47 5.64 -0.04 -6.47
C LYS A 47 7.14 -0.28 -6.32
N SER A 48 7.79 -0.76 -7.39
CA SER A 48 9.22 -1.07 -7.39
C SER A 48 10.07 0.19 -7.17
N PHE A 49 9.66 1.33 -7.74
CA PHE A 49 10.33 2.60 -7.56
C PHE A 49 10.21 3.10 -6.10
N ARG A 50 9.03 3.02 -5.49
CA ARG A 50 8.85 3.36 -4.07
C ARG A 50 9.66 2.45 -3.16
N GLU A 51 9.76 1.16 -3.47
CA GLU A 51 10.61 0.22 -2.73
C GLU A 51 12.09 0.60 -2.85
N PHE A 52 12.56 0.93 -4.05
CA PHE A 52 13.90 1.43 -4.30
C PHE A 52 14.20 2.68 -3.46
N LEU A 53 13.30 3.68 -3.46
CA LEU A 53 13.45 4.86 -2.63
C LEU A 53 13.50 4.51 -1.13
N ARG A 54 12.62 3.61 -0.67
CA ARG A 54 12.61 3.17 0.73
C ARG A 54 13.93 2.53 1.17
N LYS A 55 14.61 1.81 0.27
CA LYS A 55 15.95 1.22 0.52
C LYS A 55 17.07 2.27 0.54
N LYS A 56 16.90 3.40 -0.14
CA LYS A 56 17.90 4.48 -0.22
C LYS A 56 17.73 5.54 0.86
N VAL A 57 16.54 5.66 1.46
CA VAL A 57 16.30 6.57 2.58
C VAL A 57 16.90 5.98 3.86
N GLY A 58 17.83 6.70 4.49
CA GLY A 58 18.38 6.35 5.80
C GLY A 58 17.31 6.45 6.89
N ARG A 59 16.65 5.33 7.20
CA ARG A 59 15.67 5.25 8.28
C ARG A 59 16.36 5.14 9.63
N ARG A 60 15.79 5.78 10.65
CA ARG A 60 16.22 5.55 12.04
C ARG A 60 15.92 4.10 12.41
N ASN A 61 16.92 3.42 12.97
CA ASN A 61 16.69 2.13 13.60
C ASN A 61 15.81 2.33 14.83
N VAL A 62 14.73 1.56 14.92
CA VAL A 62 13.89 1.52 16.13
C VAL A 62 14.60 0.74 17.22
N SER A 63 14.34 1.07 18.49
CA SER A 63 14.93 0.33 19.60
C SER A 63 14.37 -1.10 19.66
N SER A 64 15.22 -2.06 20.04
CA SER A 64 14.81 -3.45 20.28
C SER A 64 13.71 -3.56 21.35
N ALA A 65 13.75 -2.69 22.36
CA ALA A 65 12.73 -2.58 23.39
C ALA A 65 11.35 -2.23 22.81
N LEU A 66 11.29 -1.26 21.88
CA LEU A 66 10.04 -0.90 21.20
C LEU A 66 9.51 -2.08 20.38
N VAL A 67 10.38 -2.74 19.61
CA VAL A 67 10.02 -3.94 18.84
C VAL A 67 9.44 -5.03 19.75
N GLN A 68 10.08 -5.29 20.88
CA GLN A 68 9.61 -6.30 21.85
C GLN A 68 8.27 -5.91 22.46
N SER A 69 8.09 -4.64 22.84
CA SER A 69 6.82 -4.16 23.42
C SER A 69 5.64 -4.31 22.46
N ILE A 70 5.86 -4.02 21.18
CA ILE A 70 4.86 -4.21 20.12
C ILE A 70 4.54 -5.70 19.95
N LYS A 71 5.55 -6.56 19.87
CA LYS A 71 5.36 -8.02 19.76
C LYS A 71 4.55 -8.58 20.91
N THR A 72 4.92 -8.24 22.15
CA THR A 72 4.20 -8.67 23.35
C THR A 72 2.74 -8.27 23.30
N LYS A 73 2.43 -7.03 22.88
CA LYS A 73 1.05 -6.54 22.82
C LYS A 73 0.22 -7.18 21.71
N ILE A 74 0.83 -7.57 20.59
CA ILE A 74 0.13 -8.29 19.50
C ILE A 74 -0.11 -9.75 19.88
N SER A 75 0.84 -10.39 20.57
CA SER A 75 0.73 -11.79 20.98
C SER A 75 -0.16 -12.02 22.21
N ASP A 76 -0.61 -10.95 22.87
CA ASP A 76 -1.50 -11.05 24.03
C ASP A 76 -2.94 -11.37 23.58
N PRO A 77 -3.47 -12.58 23.85
CA PRO A 77 -4.81 -12.98 23.46
C PRO A 77 -5.92 -12.18 24.19
N SER A 78 -5.60 -11.49 25.30
CA SER A 78 -6.57 -10.65 26.02
C SER A 78 -6.97 -9.39 25.25
N THR A 79 -6.19 -8.99 24.24
CA THR A 79 -6.49 -7.85 23.35
C THR A 79 -7.38 -8.21 22.16
N SER A 80 -7.69 -9.50 21.93
CA SER A 80 -8.53 -9.99 20.82
C SER A 80 -9.96 -10.30 21.27
N SER A 81 -10.56 -9.42 22.07
CA SER A 81 -11.95 -9.53 22.54
C SER A 81 -12.79 -8.36 22.03
N TYR A 82 -13.05 -8.32 20.72
CA TYR A 82 -14.15 -7.57 20.09
C TYR A 82 -14.57 -8.26 18.80
#